data_AF-M7XD59-F1
#
_entry.id   AF-M7XD59-F1
#
_cell.length_a   1.000
_cell.length_b   1.000
_cell.length_c   1.000
_cell.angle_alpha   90.00
_cell.angle_beta   90.00
_cell.angle_gamma   90.00
#
_symmetry.space_group_name_H-M   'P 1'
#
loop_
_entity.id
_entity.type
_entity.pdbx_description
1 polymer ?
#
loop_
_entity_poly.entity_id
_entity_poly.type
_entity_poly.pdbx_seq_one_letter_code
_entity_poly.pdbx_strand_id
1 'polypeptide(L)'
;MNQLTQKKIRLIIKVAAVFALGIVATYGIYMALDSNDELQFLAYIIPALLVVGLLYAILVRHYRGEDEAGSYYVNKYHDVFFKGTIVFSIVLVALAMVYSFVMYLNQNNLFAIMGLLIMVVWIAVFMIYFVWSVYHYNINFGITDGEWKEIAKAKKEAREFGVDLPNSGVREPTHNPYRSQTFGLPPGTVRGMIAFTLLFGGISLLISSMGNTDVDPNLLQLRIQQFEFFETAFLMMIAFYFGDRSLKYFRERWRNPNAGTGTTAPGASPEGEMRATEQPGTGPRPSSQPEVMDELMEEDAEFEEEDKAFGLDSSKPTAVPSGSPATELKNALMLSRGEEVPTTNLFPFVQIQDNINRKILNDDQIQEELENLANGPKKILLKMPVIKAVVSVESSGRGHLSDGRAKILFEGHLFWKHVYNDIYTKLPKEGKTEDQLKAEAKGKIEVLSKSNPDILYKFWTRDYYKGGFGEYDRLNKAKAINEKAAVYSASWGLFQILGENLDHNIKSRNYADYKDFEKKQHENELYHFLDFLAFIMTKSHKGKKLYEYIQGEDESAYNWAAFAFGYNGQGYKANKYDIKLAESYAKFKKIYS
;
A
#
# COMPACT_ATOMS: atom_id res chain seq x y z
N MET A 1 -47.70 29.41 22.18
CA MET A 1 -46.25 29.56 22.44
C MET A 1 -45.50 28.65 21.49
N ASN A 2 -44.61 29.20 20.66
CA ASN A 2 -43.95 28.47 19.57
C ASN A 2 -43.12 27.30 20.13
N GLN A 3 -43.11 26.15 19.45
CA GLN A 3 -42.31 24.98 19.89
C GLN A 3 -40.81 25.32 20.03
N LEU A 4 -40.33 26.25 19.20
CA LEU A 4 -38.98 26.81 19.28
C LEU A 4 -38.70 27.53 20.60
N THR A 5 -39.69 28.26 21.13
CA THR A 5 -39.59 29.00 22.39
C THR A 5 -39.53 28.04 23.59
N GLN A 6 -40.31 26.96 23.54
CA GLN A 6 -40.29 25.90 24.57
C GLN A 6 -38.97 25.12 24.58
N LYS A 7 -38.39 24.81 23.41
CA LYS A 7 -37.05 24.18 23.31
C LYS A 7 -35.95 25.06 23.92
N LYS A 8 -35.96 26.37 23.67
CA LYS A 8 -34.99 27.33 24.23
C LYS A 8 -35.10 27.47 25.76
N ILE A 9 -36.32 27.56 26.29
CA ILE A 9 -36.55 27.65 27.75
C ILE A 9 -36.04 26.39 28.47
N ARG A 10 -36.27 25.19 27.92
CA ARG A 10 -35.76 23.94 28.49
C ARG A 10 -34.22 23.84 28.46
N LEU A 11 -33.56 24.42 27.47
CA LEU A 11 -32.09 24.50 27.43
C LEU A 11 -31.57 25.38 28.56
N ILE A 12 -32.13 26.58 28.71
CA ILE A 12 -31.71 27.55 29.72
C ILE A 12 -31.85 26.95 31.14
N ILE A 13 -32.96 26.27 31.42
CA ILE A 13 -33.17 25.59 32.71
C ILE A 13 -32.12 24.51 32.96
N LYS A 14 -31.78 23.69 31.96
CA LYS A 14 -30.77 22.63 32.10
C LYS A 14 -29.37 23.19 32.31
N VAL A 15 -29.01 24.25 31.59
CA VAL A 15 -27.73 24.95 31.75
C VAL A 15 -27.64 25.56 33.15
N ALA A 16 -28.68 26.25 33.60
CA ALA A 16 -28.73 26.84 34.95
C ALA A 16 -28.62 25.79 36.06
N ALA A 17 -29.26 24.63 35.90
CA ALA A 17 -29.18 23.53 36.86
C ALA A 17 -27.76 22.97 36.99
N VAL A 18 -27.02 22.84 35.87
CA VAL A 18 -25.63 22.36 35.91
C VAL A 18 -24.69 23.36 36.59
N PHE A 19 -24.87 24.66 36.35
CA PHE A 19 -24.12 25.68 37.08
C PHE A 19 -24.41 25.66 38.59
N ALA A 20 -25.68 25.53 38.98
CA ALA A 20 -26.04 25.44 40.39
C ALA A 20 -25.43 24.19 41.06
N LEU A 21 -25.44 23.05 40.38
CA LEU A 21 -24.86 21.80 40.88
C LEU A 21 -23.33 21.88 40.98
N GLY A 22 -22.69 22.57 40.05
CA GLY A 22 -21.27 22.90 40.09
C GLY A 22 -20.88 23.73 41.32
N ILE A 23 -21.63 24.81 41.59
CA ILE A 23 -21.39 25.68 42.74
C ILE A 23 -21.53 24.91 44.06
N VAL A 24 -22.56 24.05 44.16
CA VAL A 24 -22.77 23.19 45.34
C VAL A 24 -21.64 22.19 45.51
N ALA A 25 -21.17 21.57 44.42
CA ALA A 25 -20.05 20.63 44.45
C ALA A 25 -18.73 21.32 44.85
N THR A 26 -18.45 22.51 44.32
CA THR A 26 -17.30 23.34 44.74
C THR A 26 -17.36 23.67 46.22
N TYR A 27 -18.51 24.11 46.71
CA TYR A 27 -18.69 24.44 48.13
C TYR A 27 -18.56 23.22 49.04
N GLY A 28 -19.10 22.06 48.62
CA GLY A 28 -19.00 20.81 49.36
C GLY A 28 -17.57 20.26 49.45
N ILE A 29 -16.80 20.34 48.35
CA ILE A 29 -15.39 19.91 48.32
C ILE A 29 -14.51 20.91 49.09
N TYR A 30 -14.79 22.20 48.98
CA TYR A 30 -14.10 23.24 49.75
C TYR A 30 -14.27 23.07 51.27
N MET A 31 -15.48 22.68 51.72
CA MET A 31 -15.74 22.38 53.13
C MET A 31 -15.10 21.06 53.62
N ALA A 32 -14.84 20.12 52.71
CA ALA A 32 -14.29 18.80 53.03
C ALA A 32 -12.75 18.75 53.06
N LEU A 33 -12.09 19.73 52.44
CA LEU A 33 -10.63 19.84 52.42
C LEU A 33 -10.17 20.73 53.58
N ASP A 34 -9.41 20.15 54.51
CA ASP A 34 -8.75 20.88 55.60
C ASP A 34 -7.70 21.86 55.05
N SER A 35 -7.33 22.87 55.86
CA SER A 35 -6.68 24.15 55.51
C SER A 35 -5.26 24.09 54.91
N ASN A 36 -4.98 23.15 54.01
CA ASN A 36 -3.77 23.14 53.19
C ASN A 36 -4.03 23.94 51.91
N ASP A 37 -3.44 25.13 51.83
CA ASP A 37 -3.62 26.09 50.72
C ASP A 37 -3.31 25.49 49.33
N GLU A 38 -2.44 24.48 49.25
CA GLU A 38 -2.06 23.85 47.97
C GLU A 38 -3.17 22.95 47.37
N LEU A 39 -4.05 22.36 48.19
CA LEU A 39 -5.12 21.46 47.73
C LEU A 39 -6.45 22.17 47.50
N GLN A 40 -6.64 23.37 48.05
CA GLN A 40 -7.87 24.15 47.84
C GLN A 40 -8.08 24.51 46.37
N PHE A 41 -7.01 24.68 45.59
CA PHE A 41 -7.11 24.97 44.16
C PHE A 41 -7.79 23.82 43.39
N LEU A 42 -7.59 22.56 43.80
CA LEU A 42 -8.27 21.40 43.21
C LEU A 42 -9.78 21.38 43.48
N ALA A 43 -10.21 21.96 44.61
CA ALA A 43 -11.63 22.09 44.97
C ALA A 43 -12.42 22.95 43.96
N TYR A 44 -11.75 23.90 43.30
CA TYR A 44 -12.35 24.74 42.27
C TYR A 44 -12.24 24.10 40.88
N ILE A 45 -11.13 23.43 40.57
CA ILE A 45 -10.88 22.85 39.24
C ILE A 45 -11.79 21.66 38.94
N ILE A 46 -11.89 20.70 39.87
CA ILE A 46 -12.60 19.42 39.61
C ILE A 46 -14.09 19.66 39.30
N PRO A 47 -14.83 20.48 40.07
CA PRO A 47 -16.22 20.79 39.76
C PRO A 47 -16.37 21.63 38.51
N ALA A 48 -15.46 22.57 38.24
CA ALA A 48 -15.48 23.37 37.02
C ALA A 48 -15.36 22.49 35.77
N LEU A 49 -14.48 21.49 35.80
CA LEU A 49 -14.35 20.49 34.73
C LEU A 49 -15.63 19.66 34.54
N LEU A 50 -16.25 19.21 35.64
CA LEU A 50 -17.51 18.46 35.59
C LEU A 50 -18.66 19.30 35.02
N VAL A 51 -18.75 20.57 35.41
CA VAL A 51 -19.73 21.53 34.88
C VAL A 51 -19.55 21.70 33.38
N VAL A 52 -18.31 21.93 32.94
CA VAL A 52 -17.99 22.09 31.52
C VAL A 52 -18.34 20.83 30.72
N GLY A 53 -18.01 19.65 31.23
CA GLY A 53 -18.37 18.36 30.59
C GLY A 53 -19.88 18.15 30.49
N LEU A 54 -20.63 18.47 31.55
CA LEU A 54 -22.10 18.36 31.57
C LEU A 54 -22.77 19.40 30.65
N LEU A 55 -22.27 20.63 30.63
CA LEU A 55 -22.75 21.68 29.71
C LEU A 55 -22.52 21.26 28.26
N TYR A 56 -21.35 20.73 27.95
CA TYR A 56 -21.04 20.19 26.63
C TYR A 56 -22.04 19.08 26.22
N ALA A 57 -22.30 18.11 27.11
CA ALA A 57 -23.26 17.02 26.84
C ALA A 57 -24.69 17.54 26.58
N ILE A 58 -25.11 18.59 27.30
CA ILE A 58 -26.41 19.24 27.10
C ILE A 58 -26.47 19.99 25.78
N LEU A 59 -25.42 20.73 25.44
CA LEU A 59 -25.31 21.50 24.19
C LEU A 59 -25.32 20.58 22.97
N VAL A 60 -24.53 19.51 22.97
CA VAL A 60 -24.54 18.49 21.90
C VAL A 60 -25.92 17.91 21.71
N ARG A 61 -26.60 17.55 22.80
CA ARG A 61 -27.94 16.99 22.74
C ARG A 61 -29.00 17.98 22.26
N HIS A 62 -28.77 19.28 22.44
CA HIS A 62 -29.70 20.33 22.01
C HIS A 62 -29.52 20.73 20.54
N TYR A 63 -28.28 20.80 20.06
CA TYR A 63 -27.96 21.13 18.67
C TYR A 63 -28.01 19.94 17.72
N ARG A 64 -28.34 18.74 18.23
CA ARG A 64 -28.61 17.55 17.41
C ARG A 64 -29.88 17.79 16.59
N GLY A 65 -29.72 18.13 15.31
CA GLY A 65 -30.82 18.39 14.39
C GLY A 65 -31.73 17.16 14.23
N GLU A 66 -33.04 17.38 14.17
CA GLU A 66 -34.04 16.32 13.93
C GLU A 66 -33.86 15.67 12.52
N ASP A 67 -33.19 16.37 11.60
CA ASP A 67 -32.99 15.93 10.20
C ASP A 67 -31.83 14.93 9.99
N GLU A 68 -30.96 14.73 10.99
CA GLU A 68 -29.82 13.80 10.87
C GLU A 68 -30.13 12.37 11.36
N ALA A 69 -31.34 12.15 11.89
CA ALA A 69 -31.76 10.86 12.42
C ALA A 69 -32.07 9.80 11.34
N GLY A 70 -32.05 10.18 10.05
CA GLY A 70 -32.46 9.32 8.94
C GLY A 70 -31.36 8.90 7.95
N SER A 71 -30.14 9.43 8.06
CA SER A 71 -29.05 8.98 7.17
C SER A 71 -28.40 7.74 7.78
N TYR A 72 -28.65 6.59 7.17
CA TYR A 72 -27.99 5.31 7.46
C TYR A 72 -26.44 5.39 7.38
N TYR A 73 -25.90 6.53 6.93
CA TYR A 73 -24.50 6.77 6.59
C TYR A 73 -23.85 7.95 7.34
N VAL A 74 -24.57 8.66 8.22
CA VAL A 74 -23.94 9.63 9.13
C VAL A 74 -23.60 8.89 10.40
N ASN A 75 -22.31 8.71 10.65
CA ASN A 75 -21.86 7.96 11.82
C ASN A 75 -22.31 8.68 13.11
N LYS A 76 -23.02 7.94 13.97
CA LYS A 76 -23.56 8.43 15.25
C LYS A 76 -22.49 9.06 16.16
N TYR A 77 -21.22 8.72 15.95
CA TYR A 77 -20.09 9.18 16.75
C TYR A 77 -19.35 10.38 16.17
N HIS A 78 -19.62 10.82 14.93
CA HIS A 78 -18.97 11.97 14.29
C HIS A 78 -18.98 13.21 15.20
N ASP A 79 -20.16 13.56 15.70
CA ASP A 79 -20.34 14.74 16.54
C ASP A 79 -19.64 14.64 17.90
N VAL A 80 -19.57 13.43 18.47
CA VAL A 80 -18.89 13.20 19.74
C VAL A 80 -17.39 13.33 19.56
N PHE A 81 -16.83 12.78 18.48
CA PHE A 81 -15.40 12.82 18.18
C PHE A 81 -14.95 14.25 17.85
N PHE A 82 -15.62 14.94 16.92
CA PHE A 82 -15.15 16.25 16.48
C PHE A 82 -15.53 17.38 17.42
N LYS A 83 -16.80 17.49 17.80
CA LYS A 83 -17.22 18.58 18.69
C LYS A 83 -16.65 18.36 20.10
N GLY A 84 -16.44 17.11 20.51
CA GLY A 84 -15.96 16.76 21.85
C GLY A 84 -14.49 17.11 22.02
N THR A 85 -13.67 16.70 21.06
CA THR A 85 -12.25 17.02 21.09
C THR A 85 -11.98 18.51 20.92
N ILE A 86 -12.76 19.22 20.08
CA ILE A 86 -12.63 20.69 19.98
C ILE A 86 -12.97 21.37 21.30
N VAL A 87 -14.08 21.00 21.94
CA VAL A 87 -14.47 21.60 23.22
C VAL A 87 -13.46 21.26 24.31
N PHE A 88 -13.01 20.00 24.37
CA PHE A 88 -11.95 19.59 25.28
C PHE A 88 -10.67 20.42 25.06
N SER A 89 -10.23 20.61 23.82
CA SER A 89 -9.05 21.41 23.48
C SER A 89 -9.22 22.88 23.88
N ILE A 90 -10.40 23.48 23.64
CA ILE A 90 -10.68 24.87 24.07
C ILE A 90 -10.62 24.99 25.59
N VAL A 91 -11.20 24.03 26.31
CA VAL A 91 -11.22 24.00 27.77
C VAL A 91 -9.82 23.82 28.34
N LEU A 92 -9.02 22.92 27.75
CA LEU A 92 -7.63 22.71 28.12
C LEU A 92 -6.81 24.01 27.97
N VAL A 93 -6.95 24.71 26.85
CA VAL A 93 -6.25 25.97 26.59
C VAL A 93 -6.76 27.09 27.51
N ALA A 94 -8.07 27.17 27.78
CA ALA A 94 -8.63 28.15 28.69
C ALA A 94 -8.15 27.95 30.13
N LEU A 95 -8.11 26.70 30.60
CA LEU A 95 -7.56 26.37 31.91
C LEU A 95 -6.08 26.72 32.01
N ALA A 96 -5.30 26.45 30.94
CA ALA A 96 -3.91 26.87 30.88
C ALA A 96 -3.77 28.39 30.93
N MET A 97 -4.60 29.15 30.22
CA MET A 97 -4.59 30.63 30.31
C MET A 97 -4.89 31.14 31.72
N VAL A 98 -5.88 30.55 32.41
CA VAL A 98 -6.19 30.91 33.81
C VAL A 98 -5.03 30.57 34.73
N TYR A 99 -4.46 29.37 34.59
CA TYR A 99 -3.30 28.95 35.38
C TYR A 99 -2.09 29.83 35.11
N SER A 100 -1.83 30.18 33.85
CA SER A 100 -0.79 31.13 33.45
C SER A 100 -0.98 32.49 34.10
N PHE A 101 -2.22 32.99 34.20
CA PHE A 101 -2.52 34.25 34.88
C PHE A 101 -2.24 34.17 36.40
N VAL A 102 -2.62 33.07 37.05
CA VAL A 102 -2.32 32.84 38.47
C VAL A 102 -0.81 32.74 38.71
N MET A 103 -0.10 31.98 37.87
CA MET A 103 1.37 31.90 37.93
C MET A 103 2.03 33.27 37.73
N TYR A 104 1.50 34.10 36.83
CA TYR A 104 2.02 35.45 36.60
C TYR A 104 1.92 36.32 37.86
N LEU A 105 0.79 36.24 38.57
CA LEU A 105 0.59 36.97 39.83
C LEU A 105 1.49 36.48 40.96
N ASN A 106 1.78 35.17 41.02
CA ASN A 106 2.51 34.56 42.14
C ASN A 106 4.04 34.55 41.96
N GLN A 107 4.54 34.18 40.78
CA GLN A 107 5.96 33.86 40.56
C GLN A 107 6.64 34.79 39.54
N ASN A 108 5.88 35.60 38.80
CA ASN A 108 6.36 36.54 37.77
C ASN A 108 7.33 35.93 36.73
N ASN A 109 7.29 34.60 36.53
CA ASN A 109 8.15 33.88 35.60
C ASN A 109 7.46 33.70 34.23
N LEU A 110 7.67 34.69 33.36
CA LEU A 110 7.06 34.71 32.02
C LEU A 110 7.48 33.53 31.14
N PHE A 111 8.71 33.04 31.31
CA PHE A 111 9.27 31.98 30.48
C PHE A 111 8.67 30.61 30.82
N ALA A 112 8.50 30.29 32.10
CA ALA A 112 7.82 29.06 32.53
C ALA A 112 6.37 29.03 32.03
N ILE A 113 5.68 30.17 32.11
CA ILE A 113 4.34 30.34 31.56
C ILE A 113 4.31 30.08 30.06
N MET A 114 5.26 30.64 29.31
CA MET A 114 5.34 30.47 27.86
C MET A 114 5.60 29.01 27.47
N GLY A 115 6.51 28.32 28.17
CA GLY A 115 6.77 26.89 27.95
C GLY A 115 5.52 26.05 28.16
N LEU A 116 4.83 26.26 29.29
CA LEU A 116 3.57 25.57 29.59
C LEU A 116 2.51 25.79 28.51
N LEU A 117 2.32 27.03 28.06
CA LEU A 117 1.34 27.36 27.02
C LEU A 117 1.66 26.65 25.70
N ILE A 118 2.93 26.62 25.29
CA ILE A 118 3.36 25.92 24.08
C ILE A 118 3.02 24.43 24.16
N MET A 119 3.27 23.79 25.31
CA MET A 119 2.92 22.37 25.48
C MET A 119 1.42 22.11 25.45
N VAL A 120 0.65 22.94 26.15
CA VAL A 120 -0.81 22.76 26.20
C VAL A 120 -1.42 22.94 24.82
N VAL A 121 -0.98 23.97 24.07
CA VAL A 121 -1.41 24.19 22.68
C VAL A 121 -1.00 23.02 21.80
N TRP A 122 0.23 22.51 21.93
CA TRP A 122 0.67 21.33 21.19
C TRP A 122 -0.19 20.10 21.49
N ILE A 123 -0.44 19.80 22.77
CA ILE A 123 -1.29 18.67 23.18
C ILE A 123 -2.70 18.81 22.61
N ALA A 124 -3.26 20.02 22.62
CA ALA A 124 -4.57 20.30 22.03
C ALA A 124 -4.60 20.03 20.51
N VAL A 125 -3.59 20.51 19.78
CA VAL A 125 -3.44 20.29 18.32
C VAL A 125 -3.24 18.79 18.02
N PHE A 126 -2.36 18.14 18.78
CA PHE A 126 -2.10 16.70 18.69
C PHE A 126 -3.38 15.90 18.89
N MET A 127 -4.15 16.20 19.94
CA MET A 127 -5.42 15.52 20.25
C MET A 127 -6.43 15.66 19.12
N ILE A 128 -6.59 16.88 18.57
CA ILE A 128 -7.48 17.13 17.43
C ILE A 128 -7.07 16.28 16.23
N TYR A 129 -5.78 16.30 15.88
CA TYR A 129 -5.27 15.55 14.73
C TYR A 129 -5.37 14.03 14.94
N PHE A 130 -5.00 13.54 16.12
CA PHE A 130 -5.05 12.11 16.45
C PHE A 130 -6.47 11.58 16.34
N VAL A 131 -7.44 12.25 17.00
CA VAL A 131 -8.84 11.85 16.96
C VAL A 131 -9.42 11.94 15.55
N TRP A 132 -9.08 13.00 14.80
CA TRP A 132 -9.46 13.11 13.40
C TRP A 132 -8.91 11.94 12.57
N SER A 133 -7.63 11.58 12.75
CA SER A 133 -7.00 10.51 11.97
C SER A 133 -7.62 9.14 12.27
N VAL A 134 -7.87 8.83 13.55
CA VAL A 134 -8.53 7.59 13.97
C VAL A 134 -9.96 7.54 13.42
N TYR A 135 -10.71 8.63 13.51
CA TYR A 135 -12.04 8.70 12.92
C TYR A 135 -11.99 8.47 11.40
N HIS A 136 -11.12 9.20 10.70
CA HIS A 136 -11.07 9.15 9.25
C HIS A 136 -10.69 7.76 8.72
N TYR A 137 -9.67 7.12 9.29
CA TYR A 137 -9.18 5.83 8.78
C TYR A 137 -9.90 4.63 9.39
N ASN A 138 -10.14 4.62 10.71
CA ASN A 138 -10.66 3.42 11.37
C ASN A 138 -12.19 3.39 11.37
N ILE A 139 -12.83 4.56 11.44
CA ILE A 139 -14.28 4.66 11.53
C ILE A 139 -14.90 4.93 10.15
N ASN A 140 -14.26 5.78 9.35
CA ASN A 140 -14.72 6.16 8.01
C ASN A 140 -14.02 5.42 6.86
N PHE A 141 -13.10 4.49 7.15
CA PHE A 141 -12.37 3.68 6.17
C PHE A 141 -11.57 4.49 5.12
N GLY A 142 -11.14 5.70 5.47
CA GLY A 142 -10.32 6.56 4.62
C GLY A 142 -11.11 7.39 3.59
N ILE A 143 -12.44 7.45 3.71
CA ILE A 143 -13.29 8.30 2.87
C ILE A 143 -13.98 9.40 3.71
N THR A 144 -14.39 10.47 3.05
CA THR A 144 -14.98 11.65 3.68
C THR A 144 -16.48 11.48 3.93
N ASP A 145 -17.04 12.23 4.87
CA ASP A 145 -18.49 12.20 5.14
C ASP A 145 -19.33 12.68 3.93
N GLY A 146 -18.73 13.47 3.02
CA GLY A 146 -19.36 13.88 1.76
C GLY A 146 -19.52 12.72 0.79
N GLU A 147 -18.48 11.92 0.60
CA GLU A 147 -18.50 10.73 -0.26
C GLU A 147 -19.48 9.67 0.27
N TRP A 148 -19.54 9.49 1.60
CA TRP A 148 -20.55 8.62 2.21
C TRP A 148 -21.99 9.06 1.89
N LYS A 149 -22.26 10.37 1.84
CA LYS A 149 -23.59 10.90 1.45
C LYS A 149 -23.91 10.63 -0.01
N GLU A 150 -22.92 10.66 -0.89
CA GLU A 150 -23.10 10.34 -2.31
C GLU A 150 -23.38 8.85 -2.53
N ILE A 151 -22.62 7.97 -1.86
CA ILE A 151 -22.88 6.51 -1.85
C ILE A 151 -24.28 6.22 -1.31
N ALA A 152 -24.67 6.87 -0.21
CA ALA A 152 -26.00 6.76 0.38
C ALA A 152 -27.11 7.14 -0.60
N LYS A 153 -26.93 8.28 -1.30
CA LYS A 153 -27.89 8.80 -2.27
C LYS A 153 -28.01 7.86 -3.48
N ALA A 154 -26.89 7.42 -4.04
CA ALA A 154 -26.88 6.46 -5.14
C ALA A 154 -27.60 5.14 -4.79
N LYS A 155 -27.44 4.66 -3.55
CA LYS A 155 -28.12 3.46 -3.05
C LYS A 155 -29.61 3.65 -2.81
N LYS A 156 -30.01 4.82 -2.30
CA LYS A 156 -31.42 5.17 -2.14
C LYS A 156 -32.13 5.23 -3.49
N GLU A 157 -31.51 5.87 -4.47
CA GLU A 157 -32.01 5.96 -5.84
C GLU A 157 -32.11 4.56 -6.49
N ALA A 158 -31.07 3.73 -6.40
CA ALA A 158 -31.11 2.37 -6.96
C ALA A 158 -32.21 1.48 -6.33
N ARG A 159 -32.45 1.62 -5.03
CA ARG A 159 -33.49 0.86 -4.31
C ARG A 159 -34.91 1.29 -4.69
N GLU A 160 -35.13 2.56 -5.03
CA GLU A 160 -36.43 3.09 -5.50
C GLU A 160 -36.79 2.60 -6.92
N PHE A 161 -35.79 2.35 -7.78
CA PHE A 161 -36.02 1.92 -9.16
C PHE A 161 -35.96 0.40 -9.40
N GLY A 162 -35.75 -0.42 -8.36
CA GLY A 162 -35.76 -1.88 -8.47
C GLY A 162 -34.66 -2.47 -9.36
N VAL A 163 -33.56 -1.72 -9.55
CA VAL A 163 -32.38 -2.14 -10.31
C VAL A 163 -31.29 -2.50 -9.31
N ASP A 164 -30.74 -3.71 -9.39
CA ASP A 164 -29.47 -4.03 -8.73
C ASP A 164 -28.43 -3.02 -9.22
N LEU A 165 -28.00 -2.15 -8.31
CA LEU A 165 -27.22 -0.92 -8.52
C LEU A 165 -26.44 -0.86 -9.84
N PRO A 166 -26.58 0.22 -10.64
CA PRO A 166 -25.68 0.45 -11.75
C PRO A 166 -24.25 0.55 -11.23
N ASN A 167 -23.27 0.18 -12.06
CA ASN A 167 -21.83 0.39 -11.87
C ASN A 167 -21.48 1.89 -11.67
N SER A 168 -22.02 2.57 -10.66
CA SER A 168 -21.40 3.75 -10.10
C SER A 168 -20.08 3.24 -9.54
N GLY A 169 -18.97 3.55 -10.21
CA GLY A 169 -17.63 3.04 -9.88
C GLY A 169 -17.11 3.35 -8.47
N VAL A 170 -17.96 3.81 -7.56
CA VAL A 170 -17.67 4.04 -6.14
C VAL A 170 -18.18 2.83 -5.35
N ARG A 171 -17.28 1.88 -5.11
CA ARG A 171 -17.54 0.70 -4.28
C ARG A 171 -17.46 1.10 -2.81
N GLU A 172 -18.43 0.71 -2.00
CA GLU A 172 -18.40 0.91 -0.54
C GLU A 172 -17.13 0.27 0.04
N PRO A 173 -16.27 1.06 0.72
CA PRO A 173 -15.07 0.50 1.33
C PRO A 173 -15.48 -0.41 2.48
N THR A 174 -15.03 -1.66 2.41
CA THR A 174 -15.39 -2.69 3.39
C THR A 174 -14.52 -2.63 4.66
N HIS A 175 -13.29 -2.11 4.56
CA HIS A 175 -12.30 -2.13 5.63
C HIS A 175 -11.33 -0.95 5.54
N ASN A 176 -10.69 -0.60 6.65
CA ASN A 176 -9.61 0.39 6.70
C ASN A 176 -8.39 -0.09 5.88
N PRO A 177 -7.88 0.70 4.91
CA PRO A 177 -6.72 0.36 4.11
C PRO A 177 -5.41 0.21 4.91
N TYR A 178 -5.31 0.80 6.10
CA TYR A 178 -4.12 0.76 6.95
C TYR A 178 -4.29 -0.11 8.19
N ARG A 179 -5.25 -1.04 8.21
CA ARG A 179 -5.56 -1.85 9.42
C ARG A 179 -4.38 -2.60 10.03
N SER A 180 -3.39 -3.00 9.22
CA SER A 180 -2.18 -3.70 9.66
C SER A 180 -1.07 -2.76 10.16
N GLN A 181 -1.28 -1.45 10.09
CA GLN A 181 -0.36 -0.46 10.62
C GLN A 181 -0.76 -0.07 12.04
N THR A 182 0.18 0.46 12.82
CA THR A 182 -0.07 0.91 14.20
C THR A 182 -1.26 1.87 14.26
N PHE A 183 -2.23 1.55 15.12
CA PHE A 183 -3.51 2.25 15.27
C PHE A 183 -4.37 2.32 14.00
N GLY A 184 -4.08 1.57 12.94
CA GLY A 184 -4.82 1.65 11.68
C GLY A 184 -4.52 2.92 10.87
N LEU A 185 -3.36 3.56 11.09
CA LEU A 185 -3.01 4.85 10.49
C LEU A 185 -1.95 4.71 9.39
N PRO A 186 -1.84 5.69 8.46
CA PRO A 186 -0.81 5.68 7.44
C PRO A 186 0.61 5.52 8.00
N PRO A 187 1.50 4.82 7.28
CA PRO A 187 2.87 4.58 7.74
C PRO A 187 3.60 5.91 7.94
N GLY A 188 4.14 6.10 9.14
CA GLY A 188 4.86 7.32 9.53
C GLY A 188 4.04 8.34 10.30
N THR A 189 2.70 8.23 10.34
CA THR A 189 1.86 9.15 11.12
C THR A 189 2.16 9.07 12.62
N VAL A 190 2.21 7.86 13.19
CA VAL A 190 2.56 7.65 14.61
C VAL A 190 3.98 8.11 14.92
N ARG A 191 4.93 7.82 14.03
CA ARG A 191 6.34 8.23 14.17
C ARG A 191 6.49 9.76 14.17
N GLY A 192 5.81 10.44 13.23
CA GLY A 192 5.79 11.90 13.18
C GLY A 192 5.16 12.51 14.43
N MET A 193 4.04 11.95 14.89
CA MET A 193 3.35 12.37 16.11
C MET A 193 4.25 12.31 17.36
N ILE A 194 5.02 11.23 17.53
CA ILE A 194 5.99 11.10 18.63
C ILE A 194 7.13 12.11 18.47
N ALA A 195 7.70 12.23 17.26
CA ALA A 195 8.81 13.14 16.99
C ALA A 195 8.46 14.61 17.25
N PHE A 196 7.29 15.07 16.80
CA PHE A 196 6.84 16.43 17.09
C PHE A 196 6.55 16.63 18.59
N THR A 197 6.03 15.61 19.28
CA THR A 197 5.79 15.72 20.74
C THR A 197 7.08 15.87 21.52
N LEU A 198 8.14 15.15 21.14
CA LEU A 198 9.47 15.34 21.72
C LEU A 198 10.05 16.72 21.38
N LEU A 199 9.86 17.19 20.15
CA LEU A 199 10.32 18.51 19.72
C LEU A 199 9.68 19.64 20.53
N PHE A 200 8.34 19.67 20.59
CA PHE A 200 7.62 20.69 21.36
C PHE A 200 7.88 20.55 22.87
N GLY A 201 8.04 19.32 23.37
CA GLY A 201 8.50 19.03 24.72
C GLY A 201 9.83 19.68 25.05
N GLY A 202 10.83 19.46 24.19
CA GLY A 202 12.16 20.05 24.33
C GLY A 202 12.15 21.58 24.21
N ILE A 203 11.40 22.14 23.26
CA ILE A 203 11.26 23.61 23.09
C ILE A 203 10.62 24.23 24.34
N SER A 204 9.58 23.61 24.87
CA SER A 204 8.93 24.06 26.10
C SER A 204 9.88 24.03 27.29
N LEU A 205 10.61 22.94 27.47
CA LEU A 205 11.61 22.79 28.52
C LEU A 205 12.70 23.86 28.39
N LEU A 206 13.19 24.09 27.16
CA LEU A 206 14.19 25.12 26.86
C LEU A 206 13.70 26.51 27.21
N ILE A 207 12.50 26.89 26.76
CA ILE A 207 11.93 28.20 27.06
C ILE A 207 11.72 28.34 28.56
N SER A 208 11.12 27.36 29.22
CA SER A 208 10.93 27.37 30.67
C SER A 208 12.25 27.48 31.44
N SER A 209 13.35 26.94 30.90
CA SER A 209 14.65 26.99 31.54
C SER A 209 15.28 28.39 31.55
N MET A 210 14.93 29.25 30.58
CA MET A 210 15.49 30.61 30.43
C MET A 210 15.06 31.57 31.55
N GLY A 211 13.93 31.31 32.23
CA GLY A 211 13.39 32.22 33.25
C GLY A 211 13.78 31.90 34.68
N ASN A 212 14.48 30.80 34.94
CA ASN A 212 14.88 30.41 36.29
C ASN A 212 16.31 30.86 36.58
N THR A 213 16.46 31.76 37.55
CA THR A 213 17.74 32.23 38.07
C THR A 213 18.27 31.38 39.23
N ASP A 214 17.46 30.44 39.74
CA ASP A 214 17.80 29.69 40.95
C ASP A 214 18.75 28.53 40.66
N VAL A 215 19.87 28.53 41.37
CA VAL A 215 21.00 27.61 41.26
C VAL A 215 20.89 26.50 42.32
N ASP A 216 19.70 25.92 42.53
CA ASP A 216 19.59 24.72 43.37
C ASP A 216 20.24 23.54 42.62
N PRO A 217 21.31 22.93 43.17
CA PRO A 217 22.02 21.84 42.50
C PRO A 217 21.11 20.65 42.14
N ASN A 218 20.11 20.35 42.97
CA ASN A 218 19.21 19.23 42.75
C ASN A 218 18.24 19.50 41.58
N LEU A 219 17.68 20.70 41.53
CA LEU A 219 16.79 21.12 40.44
C LEU A 219 17.55 21.27 39.11
N LEU A 220 18.80 21.70 39.18
CA LEU A 220 19.69 21.77 38.03
C LEU A 220 19.99 20.36 37.48
N GLN A 221 20.32 19.41 38.35
CA GLN A 221 20.57 18.03 37.94
C GLN A 221 19.34 17.36 37.31
N LEU A 222 18.16 17.55 37.91
CA LEU A 222 16.90 17.06 37.34
C LEU A 222 16.66 17.63 35.94
N ARG A 223 16.94 18.92 35.74
CA ARG A 223 16.77 19.58 34.44
C ARG A 223 17.75 19.04 33.40
N ILE A 224 19.02 18.83 33.77
CA ILE A 224 20.02 18.23 32.88
C ILE A 224 19.54 16.85 32.42
N GLN A 225 19.08 16.00 33.34
CA GLN A 225 18.52 14.69 33.01
C GLN A 225 17.31 14.77 32.07
N GLN A 226 16.43 15.76 32.26
CA GLN A 226 15.31 16.00 31.36
C GLN A 226 15.79 16.40 29.95
N PHE A 227 16.78 17.29 29.83
CA PHE A 227 17.37 17.65 28.55
C PHE A 227 18.06 16.47 27.87
N GLU A 228 18.85 15.68 28.61
CA GLU A 228 19.51 14.48 28.09
C GLU A 228 18.49 13.45 27.61
N PHE A 229 17.37 13.30 28.33
CA PHE A 229 16.26 12.45 27.89
C PHE A 229 15.66 12.92 26.57
N PHE A 230 15.31 14.21 26.46
CA PHE A 230 14.72 14.75 25.22
C PHE A 230 15.73 14.72 24.06
N GLU A 231 16.99 15.03 24.31
CA GLU A 231 18.06 14.93 23.31
C GLU A 231 18.21 13.49 22.83
N THR A 232 18.36 12.52 23.74
CA THR A 232 18.51 11.10 23.40
C THR A 232 17.28 10.59 22.65
N ALA A 233 16.08 10.86 23.16
CA ALA A 233 14.84 10.43 22.52
C ALA A 233 14.66 11.08 21.14
N PHE A 234 15.01 12.36 20.99
CA PHE A 234 14.93 13.06 19.72
C PHE A 234 15.97 12.56 18.72
N LEU A 235 17.20 12.33 19.15
CA LEU A 235 18.27 11.72 18.34
C LEU A 235 17.91 10.30 17.93
N MET A 236 17.35 9.49 18.82
CA MET A 236 16.83 8.16 18.50
C MET A 236 15.68 8.22 17.48
N MET A 237 14.74 9.15 17.65
CA MET A 237 13.62 9.32 16.72
C MET A 237 14.07 9.86 15.35
N ILE A 238 15.02 10.79 15.30
CA ILE A 238 15.68 11.24 14.06
C ILE A 238 16.45 10.07 13.46
N ALA A 239 17.23 9.33 14.24
CA ALA A 239 17.96 8.17 13.75
C ALA A 239 17.04 7.05 13.28
N PHE A 240 15.82 6.93 13.80
CA PHE A 240 14.82 5.98 13.30
C PHE A 240 14.11 6.50 12.05
N TYR A 241 13.75 7.78 12.02
CA TYR A 241 13.06 8.42 10.89
C TYR A 241 13.99 8.61 9.67
N PHE A 242 15.17 9.16 9.91
CA PHE A 242 16.26 9.27 8.95
C PHE A 242 17.06 7.99 8.84
N GLY A 243 17.05 7.05 9.78
CA GLY A 243 17.65 5.72 9.57
C GLY A 243 16.87 4.96 8.53
N ASP A 244 15.54 4.89 8.64
CA ASP A 244 14.68 4.28 7.62
C ASP A 244 14.80 5.04 6.27
N ARG A 245 14.75 6.38 6.28
CA ARG A 245 14.92 7.18 5.04
C ARG A 245 16.34 7.17 4.47
N SER A 246 17.39 7.19 5.28
CA SER A 246 18.78 7.14 4.84
C SER A 246 19.17 5.74 4.45
N LEU A 247 18.64 4.68 5.08
CA LEU A 247 18.75 3.33 4.56
C LEU A 247 18.04 3.22 3.22
N LYS A 248 16.88 3.86 3.01
CA LYS A 248 16.24 3.97 1.70
C LYS A 248 17.10 4.78 0.70
N TYR A 249 17.69 5.89 1.12
CA TYR A 249 18.50 6.79 0.30
C TYR A 249 19.90 6.22 -0.04
N PHE A 250 20.57 5.57 0.92
CA PHE A 250 21.81 4.82 0.74
C PHE A 250 21.55 3.54 -0.03
N ARG A 251 20.39 2.89 0.14
CA ARG A 251 19.96 1.80 -0.75
C ARG A 251 19.80 2.31 -2.18
N GLU A 252 19.28 3.52 -2.41
CA GLU A 252 19.23 4.15 -3.74
C GLU A 252 20.61 4.57 -4.28
N ARG A 253 21.50 5.10 -3.42
CA ARG A 253 22.85 5.55 -3.79
C ARG A 253 23.87 4.41 -3.98
N TRP A 254 23.79 3.35 -3.20
CA TRP A 254 24.54 2.10 -3.44
C TRP A 254 24.03 1.38 -4.69
N ARG A 255 22.78 1.60 -5.07
CA ARG A 255 22.21 1.08 -6.30
C ARG A 255 22.58 1.90 -7.54
N ASN A 256 22.98 3.16 -7.37
CA ASN A 256 23.50 4.02 -8.44
C ASN A 256 24.67 4.91 -7.93
N PRO A 257 25.91 4.41 -7.96
CA PRO A 257 27.07 5.10 -7.39
C PRO A 257 27.45 6.42 -8.10
N ASN A 258 26.92 6.70 -9.29
CA ASN A 258 27.20 7.92 -10.06
C ASN A 258 26.21 9.07 -9.82
N ALA A 259 25.28 8.95 -8.86
CA ALA A 259 24.48 10.10 -8.40
C ALA A 259 25.30 10.96 -7.42
N GLY A 260 26.30 11.67 -7.96
CA GLY A 260 27.15 12.61 -7.24
C GLY A 260 27.17 13.98 -7.90
N THR A 261 26.73 15.00 -7.14
CA THR A 261 26.96 16.45 -7.32
C THR A 261 26.43 17.12 -8.58
N GLY A 262 25.22 17.69 -8.44
CA GLY A 262 24.71 18.76 -9.30
C GLY A 262 24.42 20.03 -8.49
N THR A 263 25.38 20.50 -7.68
CA THR A 263 25.35 21.87 -7.15
C THR A 263 26.22 22.75 -8.04
N THR A 264 25.54 23.64 -8.75
CA THR A 264 25.99 24.82 -9.50
C THR A 264 27.41 25.35 -9.21
N ALA A 265 28.25 25.40 -10.25
CA ALA A 265 29.18 26.52 -10.54
C ALA A 265 29.59 26.48 -12.03
N PRO A 266 29.74 27.64 -12.72
CA PRO A 266 29.97 27.67 -14.16
C PRO A 266 31.46 27.79 -14.56
N GLY A 267 31.83 27.08 -15.63
CA GLY A 267 32.86 27.50 -16.57
C GLY A 267 34.26 26.88 -16.43
N ALA A 268 34.62 26.03 -17.42
CA ALA A 268 35.87 26.01 -18.19
C ALA A 268 36.33 24.57 -18.51
N SER A 269 36.54 24.32 -19.81
CA SER A 269 37.08 23.10 -20.43
C SER A 269 38.64 23.06 -20.36
N PRO A 270 39.34 22.16 -21.08
CA PRO A 270 39.65 20.75 -20.76
C PRO A 270 41.18 20.49 -20.75
N GLU A 271 41.69 19.31 -20.34
CA GLU A 271 42.92 18.65 -20.89
C GLU A 271 43.45 17.46 -20.04
N GLY A 272 43.92 16.41 -20.74
CA GLY A 272 44.94 15.41 -20.34
C GLY A 272 44.56 14.41 -19.24
N GLU A 273 45.02 13.16 -19.17
CA GLU A 273 45.98 12.35 -19.91
C GLU A 273 45.87 10.89 -19.40
N MET A 274 46.50 9.97 -20.10
CA MET A 274 46.66 8.51 -19.87
C MET A 274 47.16 8.16 -18.43
N ARG A 275 47.08 6.96 -17.82
CA ARG A 275 47.47 5.61 -18.28
C ARG A 275 47.35 4.59 -17.09
N ALA A 276 46.83 3.39 -17.39
CA ALA A 276 47.34 2.04 -17.05
C ALA A 276 47.49 1.44 -15.61
N THR A 277 46.99 0.17 -15.54
CA THR A 277 47.50 -1.07 -14.88
C THR A 277 47.62 -1.08 -13.33
N GLU A 278 47.14 -2.07 -12.55
CA GLU A 278 47.45 -3.51 -12.54
C GLU A 278 46.39 -4.33 -11.73
N GLN A 279 46.31 -5.64 -11.99
CA GLN A 279 45.69 -6.71 -11.18
C GLN A 279 46.82 -7.64 -10.63
N PRO A 280 46.56 -8.69 -9.82
CA PRO A 280 45.67 -8.85 -8.67
C PRO A 280 46.40 -9.50 -7.45
N GLY A 281 45.80 -9.47 -6.25
CA GLY A 281 46.39 -10.09 -5.05
C GLY A 281 45.34 -10.70 -4.10
N THR A 282 45.52 -11.98 -3.81
CA THR A 282 44.70 -12.93 -3.05
C THR A 282 44.71 -12.73 -1.52
N GLY A 283 43.57 -12.92 -0.85
CA GLY A 283 43.48 -13.08 0.61
C GLY A 283 42.07 -13.51 1.08
N PRO A 284 41.93 -14.38 2.10
CA PRO A 284 40.76 -15.26 2.28
C PRO A 284 39.62 -14.66 3.13
N ARG A 285 38.39 -15.10 2.83
CA ARG A 285 37.17 -14.87 3.63
C ARG A 285 37.23 -15.62 4.97
N PRO A 286 36.79 -15.00 6.09
CA PRO A 286 36.32 -15.74 7.25
C PRO A 286 34.84 -16.10 7.12
N SER A 287 34.53 -17.19 7.80
CA SER A 287 33.33 -18.01 7.82
C SER A 287 32.15 -17.45 8.62
N SER A 288 30.98 -17.94 8.22
CA SER A 288 29.66 -17.89 8.86
C SER A 288 29.64 -18.16 10.37
N GLN A 289 28.95 -17.30 11.12
CA GLN A 289 28.22 -17.65 12.34
C GLN A 289 26.73 -17.30 12.16
N PRO A 290 25.81 -18.08 12.73
CA PRO A 290 24.37 -17.87 12.60
C PRO A 290 23.93 -16.77 13.56
N GLU A 291 23.38 -15.68 13.03
CA GLU A 291 22.70 -14.67 13.86
C GLU A 291 21.37 -15.23 14.36
N VAL A 292 21.18 -15.00 15.66
CA VAL A 292 20.04 -15.35 16.50
C VAL A 292 18.75 -14.79 15.88
N MET A 293 17.72 -15.64 15.78
CA MET A 293 16.36 -15.23 15.42
C MET A 293 15.85 -14.20 16.43
N ASP A 294 15.52 -13.02 15.93
CA ASP A 294 14.97 -11.88 16.67
C ASP A 294 13.55 -12.26 17.15
N GLU A 295 13.29 -12.23 18.48
CA GLU A 295 11.97 -12.54 19.08
C GLU A 295 10.83 -11.69 18.48
N LEU A 296 11.17 -10.53 17.89
CA LEU A 296 10.27 -9.65 17.13
C LEU A 296 9.73 -10.28 15.84
N MET A 297 10.47 -11.20 15.20
CA MET A 297 9.99 -11.90 13.99
C MET A 297 9.01 -13.04 14.33
N GLU A 298 9.08 -13.59 15.53
CA GLU A 298 8.11 -14.59 16.00
C GLU A 298 6.79 -13.93 16.38
N GLU A 299 6.81 -12.76 17.03
CA GLU A 299 5.59 -11.97 17.30
C GLU A 299 4.91 -11.50 15.99
N ASP A 300 5.67 -10.99 15.02
CA ASP A 300 5.12 -10.58 13.71
C ASP A 300 4.54 -11.77 12.90
N ALA A 301 5.12 -12.96 13.04
CA ALA A 301 4.61 -14.19 12.41
C ALA A 301 3.35 -14.72 13.10
N GLU A 302 3.24 -14.58 14.42
CA GLU A 302 2.07 -14.97 15.21
C GLU A 302 0.87 -14.07 14.89
N PHE A 303 1.09 -12.77 14.71
CA PHE A 303 0.07 -11.84 14.19
C PHE A 303 -0.33 -12.13 12.73
N GLU A 304 0.60 -12.53 11.86
CA GLU A 304 0.29 -12.95 10.48
C GLU A 304 -0.49 -14.27 10.41
N GLU A 305 -0.32 -15.18 11.37
CA GLU A 305 -1.11 -16.41 11.49
C GLU A 305 -2.51 -16.16 12.06
N GLU A 306 -2.67 -15.24 13.02
CA GLU A 306 -4.00 -14.76 13.45
C GLU A 306 -4.77 -14.10 12.31
N ASP A 307 -4.12 -13.26 11.49
CA ASP A 307 -4.74 -12.61 10.32
C ASP A 307 -5.17 -13.60 9.23
N LYS A 308 -4.45 -14.73 9.08
CA LYS A 308 -4.83 -15.84 8.19
C LYS A 308 -6.00 -16.65 8.73
N ALA A 309 -6.13 -16.80 10.05
CA ALA A 309 -7.21 -17.55 10.70
C ALA A 309 -8.59 -16.87 10.57
N PHE A 310 -8.63 -15.54 10.42
CA PHE A 310 -9.87 -14.76 10.33
C PHE A 310 -10.32 -14.36 8.90
N GLY A 311 -9.61 -14.80 7.85
CA GLY A 311 -10.12 -14.77 6.47
C GLY A 311 -10.16 -13.41 5.77
N LEU A 312 -9.24 -12.50 6.08
CA LEU A 312 -9.12 -11.21 5.36
C LEU A 312 -8.05 -11.25 4.27
N ASP A 313 -8.48 -11.67 3.09
CA ASP A 313 -7.80 -11.59 1.81
C ASP A 313 -7.23 -10.19 1.50
N SER A 314 -5.90 -10.05 1.48
CA SER A 314 -5.18 -8.86 0.99
C SER A 314 -4.85 -8.95 -0.51
N SER A 315 -5.39 -9.93 -1.25
CA SER A 315 -5.06 -10.17 -2.66
C SER A 315 -5.95 -9.47 -3.69
N LYS A 316 -6.49 -8.28 -3.37
CA LYS A 316 -7.06 -7.36 -4.38
C LYS A 316 -6.40 -5.98 -4.34
N PRO A 317 -5.69 -5.56 -5.41
CA PRO A 317 -5.45 -4.15 -5.63
C PRO A 317 -6.76 -3.52 -6.12
N THR A 318 -7.51 -2.89 -5.21
CA THR A 318 -8.37 -1.79 -5.61
C THR A 318 -7.46 -0.67 -6.10
N ALA A 319 -7.65 -0.22 -7.34
CA ALA A 319 -6.93 0.90 -7.91
C ALA A 319 -7.07 2.12 -6.99
N VAL A 320 -5.96 2.52 -6.37
CA VAL A 320 -5.83 3.82 -5.73
C VAL A 320 -5.33 4.78 -6.80
N PRO A 321 -6.10 5.80 -7.22
CA PRO A 321 -5.56 6.85 -8.07
C PRO A 321 -4.53 7.64 -7.26
N SER A 322 -3.32 7.73 -7.78
CA SER A 322 -2.18 8.35 -7.12
C SER A 322 -2.20 9.88 -7.29
N GLY A 323 -3.19 10.55 -6.72
CA GLY A 323 -3.28 12.00 -6.66
C GLY A 323 -4.07 12.42 -5.42
N SER A 324 -3.66 13.50 -4.75
CA SER A 324 -4.47 14.05 -3.66
C SER A 324 -5.85 14.49 -4.20
N PRO A 325 -6.94 14.43 -3.41
CA PRO A 325 -8.28 14.83 -3.85
C PRO A 325 -8.35 16.25 -4.43
N ALA A 326 -7.48 17.15 -3.94
CA ALA A 326 -7.32 18.50 -4.47
C ALA A 326 -6.77 18.54 -5.91
N THR A 327 -5.96 17.55 -6.28
CA THR A 327 -5.38 17.41 -7.62
C THR A 327 -6.44 16.92 -8.61
N GLU A 328 -7.31 16.01 -8.19
CA GLU A 328 -8.42 15.51 -9.00
C GLU A 328 -9.50 16.58 -9.21
N LEU A 329 -9.83 17.35 -8.16
CA LEU A 329 -10.76 18.49 -8.26
C LEU A 329 -10.19 19.61 -9.16
N LYS A 330 -8.89 19.92 -9.04
CA LYS A 330 -8.21 20.88 -9.91
C LYS A 330 -8.24 20.43 -11.38
N ASN A 331 -7.99 19.15 -11.63
CA ASN A 331 -8.03 18.59 -12.99
C ASN A 331 -9.46 18.59 -13.57
N ALA A 332 -10.48 18.25 -12.76
CA ALA A 332 -11.88 18.31 -13.16
C ALA A 332 -12.36 19.75 -13.46
N LEU A 333 -11.92 20.73 -12.68
CA LEU A 333 -12.22 22.15 -12.91
C LEU A 333 -11.54 22.71 -14.16
N MET A 334 -10.30 22.29 -14.46
CA MET A 334 -9.59 22.63 -15.70
C MET A 334 -10.29 22.05 -16.94
N LEU A 335 -10.71 20.78 -16.87
CA LEU A 335 -11.52 20.11 -17.91
C LEU A 335 -12.87 20.79 -18.14
N SER A 336 -13.53 21.28 -17.08
CA SER A 336 -14.79 22.02 -17.21
C SER A 336 -14.65 23.39 -17.88
N ARG A 337 -13.43 23.96 -17.88
CA ARG A 337 -13.10 25.25 -18.50
C ARG A 337 -12.49 25.12 -19.90
N GLY A 338 -12.32 23.89 -20.40
CA GLY A 338 -11.73 23.63 -21.72
C GLY A 338 -10.23 23.91 -21.80
N GLU A 339 -9.53 24.02 -20.66
CA GLU A 339 -8.08 24.16 -20.60
C GLU A 339 -7.40 22.78 -20.56
N GLU A 340 -6.35 22.58 -21.36
CA GLU A 340 -5.60 21.31 -21.37
C GLU A 340 -4.84 21.13 -20.04
N VAL A 341 -5.02 19.95 -19.42
CA VAL A 341 -4.33 19.59 -18.18
C VAL A 341 -2.82 19.46 -18.46
N PRO A 342 -1.94 20.18 -17.74
CA PRO A 342 -0.50 20.00 -17.88
C PRO A 342 -0.16 18.57 -17.44
N THR A 343 0.37 17.76 -18.35
CA THR A 343 0.75 16.38 -18.07
C THR A 343 2.01 16.33 -17.21
N THR A 344 1.90 16.62 -15.92
CA THR A 344 2.95 16.28 -14.94
C THR A 344 2.76 14.83 -14.48
N ASN A 345 3.06 13.91 -15.38
CA ASN A 345 3.52 12.56 -15.08
C ASN A 345 4.68 12.27 -16.03
N LEU A 346 5.72 13.10 -15.93
CA LEU A 346 6.98 12.96 -16.66
C LEU A 346 8.04 12.38 -15.71
N PHE A 347 7.72 11.29 -15.02
CA PHE A 347 8.70 10.52 -14.25
C PHE A 347 8.60 9.03 -14.64
N PRO A 348 9.74 8.37 -14.86
CA PRO A 348 9.79 7.04 -15.47
C PRO A 348 9.10 5.99 -14.62
N PHE A 349 8.54 4.99 -15.29
CA PHE A 349 7.98 3.78 -14.70
C PHE A 349 9.09 3.02 -13.96
N VAL A 350 9.23 3.28 -12.67
CA VAL A 350 10.04 2.46 -11.79
C VAL A 350 9.15 1.27 -11.41
N GLN A 351 9.44 0.08 -11.95
CA GLN A 351 9.05 -1.16 -11.28
C GLN A 351 9.41 -0.95 -9.80
N ILE A 352 8.44 -1.01 -8.89
CA ILE A 352 8.71 -0.98 -7.45
C ILE A 352 9.77 -2.04 -7.26
N GLN A 353 11.02 -1.62 -7.01
CA GLN A 353 12.05 -2.59 -6.82
C GLN A 353 11.75 -3.27 -5.50
N ASP A 354 11.18 -4.48 -5.58
CA ASP A 354 11.20 -5.47 -4.51
C ASP A 354 12.67 -5.76 -4.19
N ASN A 355 13.27 -4.86 -3.41
CA ASN A 355 14.63 -4.94 -2.88
C ASN A 355 14.77 -6.10 -1.88
N ILE A 356 13.70 -6.84 -1.61
CA ILE A 356 13.70 -8.03 -0.76
C ILE A 356 14.44 -9.18 -1.46
N ASN A 357 14.33 -9.32 -2.79
CA ASN A 357 14.85 -10.52 -3.49
C ASN A 357 15.87 -10.23 -4.62
N ARG A 358 16.04 -8.99 -5.11
CA ARG A 358 16.94 -8.65 -6.25
C ARG A 358 16.70 -9.45 -7.54
N LYS A 359 15.50 -10.03 -7.72
CA LYS A 359 15.16 -10.91 -8.85
C LYS A 359 14.55 -10.19 -10.06
N ILE A 360 14.74 -8.87 -10.17
CA ILE A 360 13.96 -8.00 -11.06
C ILE A 360 14.66 -7.79 -12.40
N LEU A 361 13.88 -7.63 -13.46
CA LEU A 361 14.34 -7.33 -14.80
C LEU A 361 14.63 -5.82 -14.94
N ASN A 362 15.91 -5.45 -15.02
CA ASN A 362 16.32 -4.05 -15.17
C ASN A 362 16.27 -3.58 -16.64
N ASP A 363 16.09 -2.28 -16.86
CA ASP A 363 16.06 -1.67 -18.20
C ASP A 363 17.36 -1.92 -18.98
N ASP A 364 18.52 -1.90 -18.33
CA ASP A 364 19.81 -2.19 -18.96
C ASP A 364 19.88 -3.62 -19.51
N GLN A 365 19.34 -4.60 -18.77
CA GLN A 365 19.30 -5.99 -19.21
C GLN A 365 18.35 -6.18 -20.40
N ILE A 366 17.22 -5.47 -20.40
CA ILE A 366 16.31 -5.46 -21.54
C ILE A 366 17.03 -4.87 -22.76
N GLN A 367 17.70 -3.74 -22.58
CA GLN A 367 18.40 -3.03 -23.65
C GLN A 367 19.52 -3.89 -24.26
N GLU A 368 20.35 -4.53 -23.42
CA GLU A 368 21.43 -5.42 -23.85
C GLU A 368 20.89 -6.57 -24.72
N GLU A 369 19.83 -7.23 -24.30
CA GLU A 369 19.22 -8.33 -25.07
C GLU A 369 18.55 -7.85 -26.36
N LEU A 370 17.95 -6.66 -26.37
CA LEU A 370 17.41 -6.05 -27.59
C LEU A 370 18.52 -5.70 -28.59
N GLU A 371 19.66 -5.21 -28.12
CA GLU A 371 20.84 -4.96 -28.95
C GLU A 371 21.45 -6.25 -29.49
N ASN A 372 21.50 -7.31 -28.67
CA ASN A 372 21.92 -8.64 -29.11
C ASN A 372 21.01 -9.18 -30.22
N LEU A 373 19.70 -8.95 -30.15
CA LEU A 373 18.76 -9.32 -31.20
C LEU A 373 18.94 -8.50 -32.49
N ALA A 374 19.23 -7.20 -32.36
CA ALA A 374 19.47 -6.30 -33.48
C ALA A 374 20.79 -6.61 -34.20
N ASN A 375 21.84 -6.92 -33.44
CA ASN A 375 23.17 -7.28 -33.96
C ASN A 375 23.28 -8.76 -34.36
N GLY A 376 22.31 -9.58 -33.96
CA GLY A 376 22.24 -11.00 -34.29
C GLY A 376 22.00 -11.27 -35.78
N PRO A 377 22.12 -12.54 -36.21
CA PRO A 377 22.02 -12.94 -37.62
C PRO A 377 20.65 -12.63 -38.25
N LYS A 378 19.60 -12.55 -37.43
CA LYS A 378 18.23 -12.25 -37.87
C LYS A 378 17.90 -10.76 -37.90
N LYS A 379 18.77 -9.89 -37.35
CA LYS A 379 18.62 -8.43 -37.26
C LYS A 379 17.22 -8.00 -36.81
N ILE A 380 16.77 -8.54 -35.68
CA ILE A 380 15.41 -8.30 -35.16
C ILE A 380 15.43 -6.99 -34.38
N LEU A 381 14.61 -6.03 -34.82
CA LEU A 381 14.60 -4.68 -34.27
C LEU A 381 13.32 -4.44 -33.44
N LEU A 382 13.40 -4.78 -32.16
CA LEU A 382 12.35 -4.56 -31.16
C LEU A 382 12.72 -3.37 -30.27
N LYS A 383 11.77 -2.44 -30.04
CA LYS A 383 12.02 -1.24 -29.25
C LYS A 383 11.63 -1.43 -27.77
N MET A 384 12.33 -0.76 -26.86
CA MET A 384 12.03 -0.76 -25.41
C MET A 384 10.55 -0.49 -25.08
N PRO A 385 9.86 0.50 -25.70
CA PRO A 385 8.44 0.74 -25.41
C PRO A 385 7.51 -0.43 -25.74
N VAL A 386 7.86 -1.26 -26.73
CA VAL A 386 7.09 -2.46 -27.09
C VAL A 386 7.16 -3.47 -25.94
N ILE A 387 8.35 -3.71 -25.41
CA ILE A 387 8.56 -4.65 -24.29
C ILE A 387 7.83 -4.15 -23.04
N LYS A 388 7.98 -2.87 -22.70
CA LYS A 388 7.29 -2.28 -21.54
C LYS A 388 5.77 -2.30 -21.69
N ALA A 389 5.24 -2.12 -22.90
CA ALA A 389 3.82 -2.26 -23.17
C ALA A 389 3.31 -3.69 -22.89
N VAL A 390 4.03 -4.71 -23.37
CA VAL A 390 3.67 -6.12 -23.12
C VAL A 390 3.71 -6.44 -21.63
N VAL A 391 4.78 -6.06 -20.93
CA VAL A 391 4.90 -6.24 -19.47
C VAL A 391 3.73 -5.61 -18.71
N SER A 392 3.35 -4.39 -19.08
CA SER A 392 2.26 -3.67 -18.43
C SER A 392 0.92 -4.38 -18.58
N VAL A 393 0.68 -5.02 -19.74
CA VAL A 393 -0.59 -5.70 -20.04
C VAL A 393 -0.65 -7.10 -19.43
N GLU A 394 0.46 -7.84 -19.40
CA GLU A 394 0.46 -9.27 -19.04
C GLU A 394 0.64 -9.55 -17.54
N SER A 395 1.41 -8.75 -16.80
CA SER A 395 1.70 -9.04 -15.38
C SER A 395 1.42 -7.91 -14.41
N SER A 396 0.89 -6.78 -14.88
CA SER A 396 0.81 -5.53 -14.09
C SER A 396 2.18 -5.11 -13.53
N GLY A 397 3.27 -5.53 -14.19
CA GLY A 397 4.64 -5.09 -13.90
C GLY A 397 5.46 -5.91 -12.89
N ARG A 398 4.95 -7.03 -12.35
CA ARG A 398 5.69 -7.88 -11.38
C ARG A 398 5.69 -9.36 -11.77
N GLY A 399 6.88 -9.98 -11.76
CA GLY A 399 7.10 -11.38 -12.11
C GLY A 399 7.15 -12.35 -10.96
N HIS A 400 7.35 -11.85 -9.74
CA HIS A 400 7.39 -12.64 -8.52
C HIS A 400 6.31 -12.17 -7.54
N LEU A 401 5.90 -13.09 -6.67
CA LEU A 401 5.11 -12.80 -5.48
C LEU A 401 6.04 -12.20 -4.40
N SER A 402 5.46 -11.61 -3.35
CA SER A 402 6.27 -10.98 -2.29
C SER A 402 7.12 -11.97 -1.48
N ASP A 403 6.77 -13.26 -1.51
CA ASP A 403 7.59 -14.35 -0.93
C ASP A 403 8.78 -14.78 -1.81
N GLY A 404 8.94 -14.14 -2.98
CA GLY A 404 10.04 -14.41 -3.91
C GLY A 404 9.82 -15.60 -4.85
N ARG A 405 8.65 -16.27 -4.82
CA ARG A 405 8.28 -17.27 -5.82
C ARG A 405 7.80 -16.60 -7.11
N ALA A 406 7.92 -17.27 -8.25
CA ALA A 406 7.43 -16.75 -9.52
C ALA A 406 5.91 -16.55 -9.44
N LYS A 407 5.38 -15.49 -10.04
CA LYS A 407 3.94 -15.33 -10.19
C LYS A 407 3.43 -16.41 -11.15
N ILE A 408 2.42 -17.15 -10.73
CA ILE A 408 1.83 -18.21 -11.55
C ILE A 408 0.32 -18.06 -11.72
N LEU A 409 -0.18 -18.68 -12.78
CA LEU A 409 -1.60 -18.95 -12.97
C LEU A 409 -1.77 -20.41 -13.38
N PHE A 410 -2.48 -21.20 -12.58
CA PHE A 410 -2.64 -22.63 -12.82
C PHE A 410 -3.92 -22.96 -13.60
N GLU A 411 -3.76 -23.61 -14.75
CA GLU A 411 -4.81 -23.94 -15.70
C GLU A 411 -5.28 -25.39 -15.55
N GLY A 412 -6.30 -25.61 -14.70
CA GLY A 412 -6.78 -26.96 -14.38
C GLY A 412 -7.34 -27.74 -15.59
N HIS A 413 -7.82 -27.04 -16.61
CA HIS A 413 -8.25 -27.65 -17.88
C HIS A 413 -7.10 -28.14 -18.76
N LEU A 414 -5.96 -27.46 -18.73
CA LEU A 414 -4.74 -27.93 -19.37
C LEU A 414 -4.15 -29.09 -18.58
N PHE A 415 -4.22 -29.04 -17.25
CA PHE A 415 -3.80 -30.14 -16.40
C PHE A 415 -4.58 -31.42 -16.68
N TRP A 416 -5.91 -31.31 -16.80
CA TRP A 416 -6.75 -32.42 -17.25
C TRP A 416 -6.26 -33.02 -18.58
N LYS A 417 -5.96 -32.16 -19.57
CA LYS A 417 -5.49 -32.61 -20.89
C LYS A 417 -4.13 -33.32 -20.81
N HIS A 418 -3.18 -32.78 -20.05
CA HIS A 418 -1.85 -33.36 -19.88
C HIS A 418 -1.90 -34.69 -19.12
N VAL A 419 -2.68 -34.77 -18.04
CA VAL A 419 -2.89 -36.01 -17.29
C VAL A 419 -3.61 -37.07 -18.14
N TYR A 420 -4.62 -36.67 -18.93
CA TYR A 420 -5.30 -37.59 -19.85
C TYR A 420 -4.32 -38.18 -20.86
N ASN A 421 -3.48 -37.34 -21.46
CA ASN A 421 -2.47 -37.79 -22.43
C ASN A 421 -1.44 -38.70 -21.78
N ASP A 422 -0.97 -38.39 -20.58
CA ASP A 422 -0.03 -39.22 -19.82
C ASP A 422 -0.64 -40.61 -19.50
N ILE A 423 -1.89 -40.66 -19.05
CA ILE A 423 -2.61 -41.91 -18.83
C ILE A 423 -2.73 -42.69 -20.15
N TYR A 424 -3.23 -42.05 -21.21
CA TYR A 424 -3.45 -42.67 -22.51
C TYR A 424 -2.17 -43.27 -23.11
N THR A 425 -1.04 -42.55 -23.00
CA THR A 425 0.25 -43.01 -23.52
C THR A 425 0.84 -44.18 -22.75
N LYS A 426 0.53 -44.31 -21.46
CA LYS A 426 0.99 -45.41 -20.59
C LYS A 426 0.11 -46.67 -20.64
N LEU A 427 -1.06 -46.62 -21.29
CA LEU A 427 -1.92 -47.79 -21.41
C LEU A 427 -1.32 -48.86 -22.34
N PRO A 428 -1.43 -50.16 -22.00
CA PRO A 428 -1.00 -51.24 -22.88
C PRO A 428 -1.87 -51.25 -24.15
N LYS A 429 -1.22 -51.11 -25.30
CA LYS A 429 -1.89 -51.02 -26.62
C LYS A 429 -2.21 -52.38 -27.23
N GLU A 430 -1.64 -53.46 -26.69
CA GLU A 430 -1.79 -54.81 -27.20
C GLU A 430 -3.24 -55.29 -27.10
N GLY A 431 -3.83 -55.65 -28.24
CA GLY A 431 -5.18 -56.23 -28.31
C GLY A 431 -6.35 -55.27 -28.06
N LYS A 432 -6.10 -53.95 -27.96
CA LYS A 432 -7.16 -52.94 -27.74
C LYS A 432 -7.30 -52.01 -28.93
N THR A 433 -8.54 -51.70 -29.29
CA THR A 433 -8.86 -50.65 -30.27
C THR A 433 -8.63 -49.25 -29.69
N GLU A 434 -8.42 -48.26 -30.54
CA GLU A 434 -8.19 -46.87 -30.12
C GLU A 434 -9.33 -46.32 -29.25
N ASP A 435 -10.58 -46.67 -29.58
CA ASP A 435 -11.75 -46.25 -28.83
C ASP A 435 -11.81 -46.87 -27.43
N GLN A 436 -11.40 -48.14 -27.30
CA GLN A 436 -11.29 -48.81 -25.99
C GLN A 436 -10.22 -48.15 -25.12
N LEU A 437 -9.07 -47.78 -25.69
CA LEU A 437 -8.00 -47.07 -24.97
C LEU A 437 -8.45 -45.68 -24.51
N LYS A 438 -9.13 -44.92 -25.37
CA LYS A 438 -9.68 -43.60 -25.03
C LYS A 438 -10.75 -43.70 -23.94
N ALA A 439 -11.64 -44.70 -24.02
CA ALA A 439 -12.66 -44.95 -23.01
C ALA A 439 -12.04 -45.30 -21.65
N GLU A 440 -11.01 -46.15 -21.63
CA GLU A 440 -10.29 -46.50 -20.40
C GLU A 440 -9.57 -45.29 -19.79
N ALA A 441 -8.84 -44.51 -20.60
CA ALA A 441 -8.17 -43.30 -20.14
C ALA A 441 -9.16 -42.26 -19.59
N LYS A 442 -10.31 -42.10 -20.27
CA LYS A 442 -11.41 -41.23 -19.84
C LYS A 442 -12.00 -41.67 -18.51
N GLY A 443 -12.25 -42.97 -18.32
CA GLY A 443 -12.74 -43.51 -17.05
C GLY A 443 -11.77 -43.25 -15.90
N LYS A 444 -10.47 -43.46 -16.11
CA LYS A 444 -9.43 -43.21 -15.09
C LYS A 444 -9.35 -41.73 -14.69
N ILE A 445 -9.36 -40.82 -15.66
CA ILE A 445 -9.28 -39.39 -15.35
C ILE A 445 -10.56 -38.86 -14.71
N GLU A 446 -11.74 -39.37 -15.05
CA GLU A 446 -13.00 -38.95 -14.43
C GLU A 446 -13.04 -39.27 -12.93
N VAL A 447 -12.48 -40.41 -12.51
CA VAL A 447 -12.33 -40.75 -11.09
C VAL A 447 -11.42 -39.73 -10.40
N LEU A 448 -10.28 -39.39 -11.01
CA LEU A 448 -9.35 -38.40 -10.48
C LEU A 448 -9.97 -36.98 -10.43
N SER A 449 -10.75 -36.60 -11.44
CA SER A 449 -11.44 -35.30 -11.51
C SER A 449 -12.43 -35.14 -10.36
N LYS A 450 -13.18 -36.20 -10.03
CA LYS A 450 -14.17 -36.17 -8.92
C LYS A 450 -13.52 -35.91 -7.57
N SER A 451 -12.33 -36.47 -7.33
CA SER A 451 -11.58 -36.25 -6.10
C SER A 451 -10.82 -34.92 -6.06
N ASN A 452 -10.65 -34.24 -7.21
CA ASN A 452 -9.84 -33.03 -7.35
C ASN A 452 -10.50 -31.96 -8.25
N PRO A 453 -11.74 -31.53 -7.96
CA PRO A 453 -12.51 -30.68 -8.87
C PRO A 453 -11.93 -29.26 -9.05
N ASP A 454 -11.13 -28.77 -8.11
CA ASP A 454 -10.53 -27.43 -8.12
C ASP A 454 -9.28 -27.33 -9.02
N ILE A 455 -8.65 -28.46 -9.34
CA ILE A 455 -7.40 -28.52 -10.11
C ILE A 455 -7.51 -29.36 -11.38
N LEU A 456 -8.54 -30.21 -11.52
CA LEU A 456 -8.64 -31.17 -12.62
C LEU A 456 -10.07 -31.20 -13.17
N TYR A 457 -10.30 -30.46 -14.25
CA TYR A 457 -11.61 -30.29 -14.89
C TYR A 457 -11.48 -30.18 -16.41
N LYS A 458 -12.49 -30.59 -17.18
CA LYS A 458 -12.35 -30.71 -18.66
C LYS A 458 -12.46 -29.38 -19.42
N PHE A 459 -13.32 -28.48 -18.95
CA PHE A 459 -13.63 -27.23 -19.65
C PHE A 459 -13.11 -26.04 -18.86
N TRP A 460 -12.58 -25.04 -19.56
CA TRP A 460 -12.09 -23.82 -18.93
C TRP A 460 -13.20 -23.13 -18.12
N THR A 461 -12.88 -22.75 -16.89
CA THR A 461 -13.75 -21.97 -15.99
C THR A 461 -12.91 -21.02 -15.14
N ARG A 462 -13.54 -19.93 -14.68
CA ARG A 462 -12.92 -18.96 -13.77
C ARG A 462 -13.13 -19.30 -12.29
N ASP A 463 -14.04 -20.22 -11.97
CA ASP A 463 -14.54 -20.43 -10.61
C ASP A 463 -13.47 -20.91 -9.61
N TYR A 464 -12.41 -21.52 -10.12
CA TYR A 464 -11.37 -22.14 -9.29
C TYR A 464 -10.08 -21.32 -9.17
N TYR A 465 -9.95 -20.19 -9.87
CA TYR A 465 -8.77 -19.34 -9.71
C TYR A 465 -8.81 -18.66 -8.35
N LYS A 466 -7.70 -18.77 -7.61
CA LYS A 466 -7.49 -18.09 -6.33
C LYS A 466 -6.64 -16.84 -6.50
N GLY A 467 -5.73 -16.84 -7.47
CA GLY A 467 -4.76 -15.76 -7.68
C GLY A 467 -3.67 -15.73 -6.61
N GLY A 468 -2.58 -15.00 -6.91
CA GLY A 468 -1.47 -14.78 -5.97
C GLY A 468 -0.91 -16.09 -5.40
N PHE A 469 -0.82 -16.16 -4.07
CA PHE A 469 -0.29 -17.33 -3.35
C PHE A 469 -1.16 -18.58 -3.48
N GLY A 470 -2.49 -18.42 -3.58
CA GLY A 470 -3.42 -19.56 -3.64
C GLY A 470 -3.27 -20.41 -4.90
N GLU A 471 -2.66 -19.88 -5.97
CA GLU A 471 -2.32 -20.66 -7.15
C GLU A 471 -1.21 -21.70 -6.87
N TYR A 472 -0.32 -21.44 -5.91
CA TYR A 472 0.68 -22.42 -5.51
C TYR A 472 0.08 -23.60 -4.75
N ASP A 473 -0.99 -23.40 -3.98
CA ASP A 473 -1.71 -24.51 -3.36
C ASP A 473 -2.29 -25.44 -4.42
N ARG A 474 -2.87 -24.86 -5.47
CA ARG A 474 -3.42 -25.60 -6.61
C ARG A 474 -2.32 -26.33 -7.38
N LEU A 475 -1.20 -25.66 -7.65
CA LEU A 475 -0.04 -26.26 -8.30
C LEU A 475 0.53 -27.42 -7.47
N ASN A 476 0.70 -27.24 -6.16
CA ASN A 476 1.27 -28.27 -5.27
C ASN A 476 0.36 -29.50 -5.17
N LYS A 477 -0.96 -29.31 -5.09
CA LYS A 477 -1.92 -30.43 -5.19
C LYS A 477 -1.81 -31.15 -6.54
N ALA A 478 -1.66 -30.41 -7.64
CA ALA A 478 -1.50 -31.00 -8.96
C ALA A 478 -0.17 -31.77 -9.10
N LYS A 479 0.92 -31.26 -8.52
CA LYS A 479 2.22 -31.93 -8.49
C LYS A 479 2.17 -33.29 -7.78
N ALA A 480 1.35 -33.42 -6.73
CA ALA A 480 1.14 -34.69 -6.05
C ALA A 480 0.52 -35.77 -6.95
N ILE A 481 -0.17 -35.38 -8.03
CA ILE A 481 -0.72 -36.31 -9.03
C ILE A 481 0.27 -36.54 -10.17
N ASN A 482 0.77 -35.47 -10.79
CA ASN A 482 1.76 -35.54 -11.86
C ASN A 482 2.55 -34.22 -11.93
N GLU A 483 3.80 -34.24 -11.47
CA GLU A 483 4.69 -33.06 -11.42
C GLU A 483 4.87 -32.39 -12.79
N LYS A 484 5.21 -33.17 -13.83
CA LYS A 484 5.47 -32.63 -15.17
C LYS A 484 4.22 -31.96 -15.74
N ALA A 485 3.08 -32.64 -15.68
CA ALA A 485 1.81 -32.11 -16.17
C ALA A 485 1.40 -30.85 -15.40
N ALA A 486 1.68 -30.80 -14.09
CA ALA A 486 1.35 -29.64 -13.26
C ALA A 486 2.13 -28.39 -13.69
N VAL A 487 3.45 -28.52 -13.86
CA VAL A 487 4.31 -27.42 -14.34
C VAL A 487 3.91 -26.96 -15.75
N TYR A 488 3.58 -27.91 -16.63
CA TYR A 488 3.16 -27.61 -18.01
C TYR A 488 1.83 -26.87 -18.09
N SER A 489 1.00 -27.02 -17.05
CA SER A 489 -0.33 -26.42 -16.97
C SER A 489 -0.34 -25.10 -16.20
N ALA A 490 0.82 -24.57 -15.83
CA ALA A 490 0.93 -23.26 -15.19
C ALA A 490 1.59 -22.25 -16.14
N SER A 491 1.08 -21.02 -16.13
CA SER A 491 1.71 -19.85 -16.75
C SER A 491 2.63 -19.18 -15.74
N TRP A 492 3.82 -18.77 -16.15
CA TRP A 492 4.89 -18.34 -15.24
C TRP A 492 5.38 -16.92 -15.54
N GLY A 493 5.63 -16.14 -14.48
CA GLY A 493 6.44 -14.93 -14.51
C GLY A 493 5.79 -13.69 -15.13
N LEU A 494 6.61 -12.70 -15.51
CA LEU A 494 6.16 -11.41 -16.08
C LEU A 494 5.33 -11.54 -17.34
N PHE A 495 5.69 -12.52 -18.15
CA PHE A 495 5.14 -12.70 -19.48
C PHE A 495 4.13 -13.85 -19.50
N GLN A 496 3.82 -14.45 -18.34
CA GLN A 496 2.84 -15.52 -18.21
C GLN A 496 3.03 -16.63 -19.26
N ILE A 497 4.28 -17.05 -19.48
CA ILE A 497 4.60 -18.11 -20.45
C ILE A 497 4.16 -19.44 -19.86
N LEU A 498 3.26 -20.13 -20.58
CA LEU A 498 2.75 -21.44 -20.20
C LEU A 498 3.86 -22.50 -20.29
N GLY A 499 4.00 -23.33 -19.24
CA GLY A 499 5.07 -24.31 -19.11
C GLY A 499 5.11 -25.36 -20.24
N GLU A 500 3.98 -25.68 -20.87
CA GLU A 500 3.95 -26.61 -22.02
C GLU A 500 4.79 -26.12 -23.22
N ASN A 501 5.09 -24.82 -23.28
CA ASN A 501 5.92 -24.26 -24.34
C ASN A 501 7.38 -24.72 -24.29
N LEU A 502 7.82 -25.28 -23.16
CA LEU A 502 9.13 -25.89 -22.98
C LEU A 502 9.45 -26.89 -24.11
N ASP A 503 8.47 -27.73 -24.44
CA ASP A 503 8.58 -28.79 -25.46
C ASP A 503 8.28 -28.30 -26.88
N HIS A 504 8.09 -26.99 -27.10
CA HIS A 504 7.71 -26.43 -28.40
C HIS A 504 8.38 -25.07 -28.68
N ASN A 505 7.84 -23.99 -28.11
CA ASN A 505 8.12 -22.62 -28.53
C ASN A 505 9.36 -22.00 -27.87
N ILE A 506 9.83 -22.56 -26.75
CA ILE A 506 11.01 -22.05 -26.03
C ILE A 506 12.16 -23.08 -25.96
N LYS A 507 12.18 -24.08 -26.85
CA LYS A 507 13.25 -25.10 -26.89
C LYS A 507 14.66 -24.53 -26.97
N SER A 508 14.84 -23.40 -27.64
CA SER A 508 16.13 -22.72 -27.78
C SER A 508 16.71 -22.24 -26.46
N ARG A 509 15.92 -22.22 -25.37
CA ARG A 509 16.37 -21.90 -24.02
C ARG A 509 17.16 -23.04 -23.37
N ASN A 510 17.11 -24.24 -23.93
CA ASN A 510 17.93 -25.40 -23.53
C ASN A 510 17.83 -25.77 -22.04
N TYR A 511 16.65 -25.61 -21.44
CA TYR A 511 16.38 -26.14 -20.09
C TYR A 511 16.58 -27.65 -20.04
N ALA A 512 17.15 -28.16 -18.94
CA ALA A 512 17.40 -29.59 -18.80
C ALA A 512 16.12 -30.42 -18.74
N ASP A 513 15.14 -29.94 -17.96
CA ASP A 513 13.81 -30.52 -17.82
C ASP A 513 12.81 -29.48 -17.28
N TYR A 514 11.59 -29.93 -16.94
CA TYR A 514 10.55 -29.08 -16.36
C TYR A 514 10.91 -28.55 -14.96
N LYS A 515 11.79 -29.23 -14.21
CA LYS A 515 12.23 -28.80 -12.88
C LYS A 515 13.24 -27.68 -12.98
N ASP A 516 14.16 -27.77 -13.93
CA ASP A 516 15.10 -26.70 -14.24
C ASP A 516 14.35 -25.45 -14.74
N PHE A 517 13.37 -25.62 -15.64
CA PHE A 517 12.49 -24.52 -16.05
C PHE A 517 11.81 -23.85 -14.85
N GLU A 518 11.11 -24.62 -14.00
CA GLU A 518 10.43 -24.08 -12.82
C GLU A 518 11.41 -23.35 -11.88
N LYS A 519 12.55 -23.97 -11.56
CA LYS A 519 13.58 -23.39 -10.71
C LYS A 519 14.03 -22.02 -11.25
N LYS A 520 14.27 -21.94 -12.56
CA LYS A 520 14.72 -20.71 -13.24
C LYS A 520 13.66 -19.61 -13.21
N GLN A 521 12.36 -19.96 -13.28
CA GLN A 521 11.29 -18.98 -13.08
C GLN A 521 11.34 -18.37 -11.66
N HIS A 522 11.70 -19.14 -10.64
CA HIS A 522 11.86 -18.62 -9.27
C HIS A 522 13.15 -17.81 -9.06
N GLU A 523 14.15 -17.93 -9.93
CA GLU A 523 15.46 -17.31 -9.75
C GLU A 523 15.49 -15.83 -10.16
N ASN A 524 14.98 -15.48 -11.35
CA ASN A 524 15.08 -14.11 -11.85
C ASN A 524 14.07 -13.82 -12.99
N GLU A 525 13.56 -12.60 -13.03
CA GLU A 525 12.68 -12.07 -14.09
C GLU A 525 13.37 -12.03 -15.47
N LEU A 526 14.70 -11.95 -15.52
CA LEU A 526 15.47 -12.11 -16.76
C LEU A 526 15.14 -13.43 -17.48
N TYR A 527 14.95 -14.51 -16.74
CA TYR A 527 14.55 -15.78 -17.36
C TYR A 527 13.16 -15.69 -18.00
N HIS A 528 12.22 -14.98 -17.36
CA HIS A 528 10.88 -14.76 -17.93
C HIS A 528 10.96 -13.98 -19.24
N PHE A 529 11.84 -12.98 -19.29
CA PHE A 529 12.06 -12.16 -20.48
C PHE A 529 12.68 -12.95 -21.63
N LEU A 530 13.72 -13.72 -21.35
CA LEU A 530 14.37 -14.55 -22.36
C LEU A 530 13.42 -15.62 -22.91
N ASP A 531 12.55 -16.19 -22.07
CA ASP A 531 11.53 -17.13 -22.49
C ASP A 531 10.47 -16.48 -23.38
N PHE A 532 10.07 -15.24 -23.05
CA PHE A 532 9.22 -14.44 -23.90
C PHE A 532 9.83 -14.18 -25.28
N LEU A 533 11.11 -13.79 -25.35
CA LEU A 533 11.81 -13.57 -26.62
C LEU A 533 11.86 -14.85 -27.46
N ALA A 534 12.24 -15.97 -26.86
CA ALA A 534 12.25 -17.27 -27.53
C ALA A 534 10.86 -17.65 -28.07
N PHE A 535 9.82 -17.38 -27.28
CA PHE A 535 8.44 -17.66 -27.64
C PHE A 535 7.98 -16.85 -28.86
N ILE A 536 8.18 -15.53 -28.87
CA ILE A 536 7.73 -14.67 -29.98
C ILE A 536 8.54 -14.90 -31.26
N MET A 537 9.79 -15.37 -31.14
CA MET A 537 10.66 -15.74 -32.26
C MET A 537 10.25 -17.07 -32.92
N THR A 538 9.63 -17.97 -32.15
CA THR A 538 9.28 -19.31 -32.63
C THR A 538 7.83 -19.41 -33.03
N LYS A 539 6.91 -18.88 -32.23
CA LYS A 539 5.47 -18.97 -32.48
C LYS A 539 5.09 -18.17 -33.72
N SER A 540 4.24 -18.77 -34.56
CA SER A 540 3.74 -18.14 -35.78
C SER A 540 2.21 -18.01 -35.76
N HIS A 541 1.73 -16.96 -36.41
CA HIS A 541 0.33 -16.74 -36.72
C HIS A 541 0.22 -16.27 -38.17
N LYS A 542 -0.70 -16.84 -38.96
CA LYS A 542 -0.91 -16.52 -40.39
C LYS A 542 0.39 -16.52 -41.23
N GLY A 543 1.27 -17.48 -40.98
CA GLY A 543 2.54 -17.62 -41.71
C GLY A 543 3.64 -16.64 -41.31
N LYS A 544 3.38 -15.72 -40.37
CA LYS A 544 4.35 -14.76 -39.82
C LYS A 544 4.72 -15.11 -38.38
N LYS A 545 5.95 -14.82 -37.95
CA LYS A 545 6.36 -14.95 -36.54
C LYS A 545 5.76 -13.82 -35.72
N LEU A 546 5.55 -14.03 -34.42
CA LEU A 546 4.88 -13.02 -33.60
C LEU A 546 5.65 -11.70 -33.52
N TYR A 547 6.98 -11.77 -33.39
CA TYR A 547 7.81 -10.55 -33.36
C TYR A 547 7.66 -9.71 -34.64
N GLU A 548 7.31 -10.32 -35.78
CA GLU A 548 7.15 -9.60 -37.06
C GLU A 548 5.99 -8.60 -37.05
N TYR A 549 5.04 -8.75 -36.13
CA TYR A 549 3.92 -7.81 -35.97
C TYR A 549 4.26 -6.59 -35.12
N ILE A 550 5.40 -6.59 -34.41
CA ILE A 550 5.77 -5.57 -33.42
C ILE A 550 7.24 -5.12 -33.56
N GLN A 551 7.87 -5.41 -34.70
CA GLN A 551 9.26 -5.04 -35.01
C GLN A 551 9.33 -3.93 -36.07
N GLY A 552 10.47 -3.24 -36.13
CA GLY A 552 10.80 -2.26 -37.16
C GLY A 552 10.79 -0.82 -36.66
N GLU A 553 11.35 0.07 -37.49
CA GLU A 553 11.42 1.50 -37.20
C GLU A 553 10.08 2.20 -37.39
N ASP A 554 9.34 1.82 -38.44
CA ASP A 554 8.02 2.33 -38.76
C ASP A 554 6.94 1.68 -37.88
N GLU A 555 6.46 2.48 -36.94
CA GLU A 555 5.51 2.07 -35.91
C GLU A 555 4.08 1.95 -36.47
N SER A 556 3.80 2.57 -37.62
CA SER A 556 2.51 2.43 -38.30
C SER A 556 2.29 1.00 -38.84
N ALA A 557 3.36 0.23 -38.98
CA ALA A 557 3.34 -1.17 -39.38
C ALA A 557 3.00 -2.12 -38.22
N TYR A 558 2.96 -1.66 -36.96
CA TYR A 558 2.70 -2.53 -35.81
C TYR A 558 1.24 -3.02 -35.82
N ASN A 559 1.06 -4.33 -35.82
CA ASN A 559 -0.25 -4.97 -35.80
C ASN A 559 -0.53 -5.63 -34.45
N TRP A 560 -0.98 -4.82 -33.50
CA TRP A 560 -1.31 -5.25 -32.15
C TRP A 560 -2.42 -6.30 -32.11
N ALA A 561 -3.37 -6.28 -33.04
CA ALA A 561 -4.44 -7.27 -33.11
C ALA A 561 -3.91 -8.66 -33.50
N ALA A 562 -3.04 -8.74 -34.50
CA ALA A 562 -2.43 -9.99 -34.94
C ALA A 562 -1.46 -10.54 -33.89
N PHE A 563 -0.67 -9.66 -33.25
CA PHE A 563 0.19 -10.02 -32.13
C PHE A 563 -0.63 -10.55 -30.95
N ALA A 564 -1.65 -9.80 -30.50
CA ALA A 564 -2.49 -10.18 -29.37
C ALA A 564 -3.22 -11.51 -29.62
N PHE A 565 -3.73 -11.76 -30.84
CA PHE A 565 -4.32 -13.06 -31.17
C PHE A 565 -3.29 -14.19 -31.10
N GLY A 566 -2.09 -13.98 -31.65
CA GLY A 566 -1.05 -15.02 -31.65
C GLY A 566 -0.50 -15.33 -30.26
N TYR A 567 -0.44 -14.31 -29.40
CA TYR A 567 0.05 -14.40 -28.03
C TYR A 567 -1.03 -14.93 -27.06
N ASN A 568 -2.17 -14.22 -26.96
CA ASN A 568 -3.27 -14.48 -26.02
C ASN A 568 -4.37 -15.44 -26.54
N GLY A 569 -4.37 -15.74 -27.84
CA GLY A 569 -5.34 -16.65 -28.47
C GLY A 569 -6.66 -16.00 -28.87
N GLN A 570 -7.65 -16.83 -29.24
CA GLN A 570 -8.93 -16.39 -29.81
C GLN A 570 -9.77 -15.48 -28.89
N GLY A 571 -9.56 -15.55 -27.57
CA GLY A 571 -10.25 -14.73 -26.58
C GLY A 571 -9.74 -13.29 -26.49
N TYR A 572 -8.71 -12.90 -27.26
CA TYR A 572 -7.99 -11.64 -27.04
C TYR A 572 -8.90 -10.39 -27.14
N LYS A 573 -9.90 -10.40 -28.05
CA LYS A 573 -10.84 -9.29 -28.24
C LYS A 573 -11.77 -9.08 -27.05
N ALA A 574 -12.20 -10.16 -26.40
CA ALA A 574 -13.11 -10.07 -25.26
C ALA A 574 -12.45 -9.32 -24.08
N ASN A 575 -11.13 -9.48 -23.93
CA ASN A 575 -10.33 -8.82 -22.89
C ASN A 575 -9.62 -7.53 -23.38
N LYS A 576 -9.87 -7.12 -24.63
CA LYS A 576 -9.33 -5.92 -25.29
C LYS A 576 -7.80 -5.84 -25.27
N TYR A 577 -7.10 -6.97 -25.44
CA TYR A 577 -5.63 -7.01 -25.37
C TYR A 577 -4.95 -6.15 -26.44
N ASP A 578 -5.49 -6.14 -27.65
CA ASP A 578 -5.02 -5.33 -28.76
C ASP A 578 -5.04 -3.83 -28.46
N ILE A 579 -6.16 -3.35 -27.93
CA ILE A 579 -6.34 -1.94 -27.54
C ILE A 579 -5.38 -1.60 -26.39
N LYS A 580 -5.33 -2.43 -25.35
CA LYS A 580 -4.47 -2.20 -24.18
C LYS A 580 -2.99 -2.15 -24.55
N LEU A 581 -2.54 -3.03 -25.43
CA LEU A 581 -1.15 -3.04 -25.91
C LEU A 581 -0.83 -1.77 -26.70
N ALA A 582 -1.71 -1.35 -27.62
CA ALA A 582 -1.51 -0.13 -28.40
C ALA A 582 -1.48 1.14 -27.52
N GLU A 583 -2.40 1.26 -26.56
CA GLU A 583 -2.46 2.38 -25.62
C GLU A 583 -1.22 2.40 -24.71
N SER A 584 -0.81 1.25 -24.19
CA SER A 584 0.37 1.13 -23.34
C SER A 584 1.64 1.47 -24.11
N TYR A 585 1.75 1.01 -25.36
CA TYR A 585 2.84 1.39 -26.25
C TYR A 585 2.90 2.90 -26.50
N ALA A 586 1.77 3.54 -26.82
CA ALA A 586 1.72 4.98 -27.02
C ALA A 586 2.17 5.77 -25.77
N LYS A 587 1.85 5.26 -24.58
CA LYS A 587 2.32 5.83 -23.31
C LYS A 587 3.83 5.69 -23.15
N PHE A 588 4.38 4.49 -23.31
CA PHE A 588 5.82 4.27 -23.15
C PHE A 588 6.64 4.92 -24.25
N LYS A 589 6.10 5.03 -25.47
CA LYS A 589 6.76 5.76 -26.56
C LYS A 589 7.11 7.18 -26.13
N LYS A 590 6.17 7.92 -25.52
CA LYS A 590 6.41 9.30 -25.04
C LYS A 590 7.46 9.40 -23.94
N ILE A 591 7.73 8.31 -23.23
CA ILE A 591 8.68 8.26 -22.12
C ILE A 591 10.10 7.99 -22.62
N TYR A 592 10.22 7.16 -23.67
CA TYR A 592 11.50 6.74 -24.25
C TYR A 592 11.80 7.40 -25.62
N SER A 593 10.98 8.36 -26.05
CA SER A 593 11.22 9.26 -27.18
C SER A 593 11.92 10.52 -26.71
#